data_AF-A0A067PG09-F1
#
_entry.id   AF-A0A067PG09-F1
#
_cell.length_a   1.000
_cell.length_b   1.000
_cell.length_c   1.000
_cell.angle_alpha   90.00
_cell.angle_beta   90.00
_cell.angle_gamma   90.00
#
_symmetry.space_group_name_H-M   'P 1'
#
loop_
_entity.id
_entity.type
_entity.pdbx_description
1 polymer ?
#
loop_
_entity_poly.entity_id
_entity_poly.type
_entity_poly.pdbx_seq_one_letter_code
_entity_poly.pdbx_strand_id
1 'polypeptide(L)' 'YSPNYIPGAGQVDGEVIETLWSHLNWIASSCRAMGNNHRAETLDFHMNDNNWKKMLNIGGSSAPTFE' A
#
# COMPACT_ATOMS: atom_id res chain seq x y z
N TYR A 1 -3.44 21.93 21.48
CA TYR A 1 -2.13 21.31 21.20
C TYR A 1 -2.30 20.40 19.99
N SER A 2 -1.60 20.67 18.88
CA SER A 2 -1.65 19.83 17.68
C SER A 2 -0.50 18.81 17.74
N PRO A 3 -0.74 17.51 17.50
CA PRO A 3 0.31 16.49 17.48
C PRO A 3 1.34 16.68 16.35
N ASN A 4 1.07 17.56 15.38
CA ASN A 4 1.94 17.83 14.23
C ASN A 4 3.32 18.43 14.59
N TYR A 5 3.48 18.94 15.82
CA TYR A 5 4.75 19.50 16.30
C TYR A 5 5.61 18.49 17.07
N ILE A 6 5.19 17.23 17.16
CA ILE A 6 5.93 16.18 17.87
C ILE A 6 6.81 15.45 16.86
N PRO A 7 8.14 15.64 16.87
CA PRO A 7 9.05 14.87 16.01
C PRO A 7 8.94 13.38 16.35
N GLY A 8 8.57 12.58 15.37
CA GLY A 8 8.28 11.14 15.53
C GLY A 8 6.80 10.78 15.62
N ALA A 9 5.87 11.76 15.63
CA ALA A 9 4.46 11.49 15.40
C ALA A 9 4.26 11.10 13.93
N GLY A 10 4.26 9.80 13.64
CA GLY A 10 3.99 9.28 12.31
C GLY A 10 2.57 9.62 11.88
N GLN A 11 2.43 10.53 10.91
CA GLN A 11 1.20 10.66 10.14
C GLN A 11 1.08 9.40 9.28
N VAL A 12 0.47 8.36 9.85
CA VAL A 12 0.00 7.22 9.06
C VAL A 12 -1.25 7.73 8.36
N ASP A 13 -1.11 8.04 7.08
CA ASP A 13 -2.25 8.32 6.23
C ASP A 13 -3.22 7.11 6.29
N GLY A 14 -4.40 7.34 6.86
CA GLY A 14 -5.45 6.33 6.99
C GLY A 14 -6.08 5.95 5.64
N GLU A 15 -5.93 6.82 4.63
CA GLU A 15 -6.43 6.63 3.26
C GLU A 15 -5.63 5.53 2.52
N VAL A 16 -4.42 5.22 2.99
CA VAL A 16 -3.56 4.20 2.36
C VAL A 16 -4.23 2.83 2.36
N ILE A 17 -4.98 2.48 3.42
CA ILE A 17 -5.73 1.23 3.50
C ILE A 17 -6.85 1.23 2.46
N GLU A 18 -7.63 2.31 2.36
CA GLU A 18 -8.75 2.42 1.43
C GLU A 18 -8.29 2.32 -0.03
N THR A 19 -7.14 2.92 -0.35
CA THR A 19 -6.52 2.85 -1.68
C THR A 19 -6.08 1.42 -2.02
N LEU A 20 -5.49 0.71 -1.05
CA LEU A 20 -5.10 -0.71 -1.18
C LEU A 20 -6.30 -1.62 -1.49
N TRP A 21 -7.43 -1.42 -0.79
CA TRP A 21 -8.66 -2.20 -1.05
C TRP A 21 -9.23 -1.95 -2.45
N SER A 22 -9.17 -0.72 -2.95
CA SER A 22 -9.64 -0.40 -4.30
C SER A 22 -8.88 -1.18 -5.39
N HIS A 23 -7.56 -1.29 -5.23
CA HIS A 23 -6.70 -2.03 -6.16
C HIS A 23 -6.97 -3.54 -6.10
N LEU A 24 -7.16 -4.06 -4.89
CA LEU A 24 -7.47 -5.48 -4.68
C LEU A 24 -8.85 -5.86 -5.25
N ASN A 25 -9.85 -4.99 -5.21
CA ASN A 25 -11.19 -5.25 -5.75
C ASN A 25 -11.18 -5.51 -7.27
N TRP A 26 -10.29 -4.82 -8.00
CA TRP A 26 -10.10 -5.05 -9.43
C TRP A 26 -9.51 -6.44 -9.70
N ILE A 27 -8.47 -6.81 -8.95
CA ILE A 27 -7.80 -8.11 -9.06
C ILE A 27 -8.73 -9.25 -8.62
N ALA A 28 -9.47 -9.08 -7.54
CA ALA A 28 -10.46 -10.06 -7.09
C ALA A 28 -11.54 -10.32 -8.15
N SER A 29 -11.87 -9.30 -8.96
CA SER A 29 -12.80 -9.43 -10.07
C SER A 29 -12.22 -10.19 -11.26
N SER A 30 -10.93 -10.05 -11.56
CA SER A 30 -10.25 -10.84 -12.61
C SER A 30 -10.00 -12.29 -12.17
N CYS A 31 -9.72 -12.51 -10.88
CA CYS A 31 -9.51 -13.86 -10.33
C CYS A 31 -10.79 -14.67 -10.08
N ARG A 32 -11.98 -14.15 -10.41
CA ARG A 32 -13.26 -14.84 -10.16
C ARG A 32 -13.38 -16.19 -10.86
N ALA A 33 -12.74 -16.36 -12.02
CA ALA A 33 -12.76 -17.59 -12.81
C ALA A 33 -11.62 -18.55 -12.45
N MET A 34 -10.69 -18.16 -11.57
CA MET A 34 -9.55 -18.99 -11.16
C MET A 34 -9.99 -20.00 -10.08
N GLY A 35 -9.36 -21.18 -10.09
CA GLY A 35 -9.55 -22.18 -9.03
C GLY A 35 -9.14 -21.63 -7.67
N ASN A 36 -9.77 -22.11 -6.59
CA ASN A 36 -9.67 -21.50 -5.26
C ASN A 36 -8.22 -21.33 -4.75
N ASN A 37 -7.37 -22.35 -4.95
CA ASN A 37 -5.96 -22.28 -4.56
C ASN A 37 -5.20 -21.25 -5.39
N HIS A 38 -5.36 -21.29 -6.72
CA HIS A 38 -4.67 -20.40 -7.63
C HIS A 38 -5.10 -18.92 -7.46
N ARG A 39 -6.38 -18.71 -7.15
CA ARG A 39 -6.92 -17.41 -6.79
C ARG A 39 -6.27 -16.87 -5.51
N ALA A 40 -6.08 -17.69 -4.49
CA ALA A 40 -5.43 -17.27 -3.25
C ALA A 40 -3.97 -16.86 -3.48
N GLU A 41 -3.21 -17.65 -4.24
CA GLU A 41 -1.81 -17.33 -4.59
C GLU A 41 -1.70 -16.03 -5.38
N THR A 42 -2.61 -15.80 -6.32
CA THR A 42 -2.63 -14.58 -7.14
C THR A 42 -2.91 -13.36 -6.28
N LEU A 43 -3.89 -13.44 -5.36
CA LEU A 43 -4.20 -12.34 -4.46
C LEU A 43 -3.03 -12.03 -3.51
N ASP A 44 -2.37 -13.05 -2.98
CA ASP A 44 -1.20 -12.89 -2.10
C ASP A 44 -0.02 -12.22 -2.82
N PHE A 45 0.26 -12.62 -4.06
CA PHE A 45 1.28 -11.99 -4.90
C PHE A 45 1.03 -10.48 -5.08
N HIS A 46 -0.21 -10.11 -5.36
CA HIS A 46 -0.58 -8.70 -5.54
C HIS A 46 -0.57 -7.90 -4.23
N MET A 47 -0.91 -8.51 -3.09
CA MET A 47 -0.76 -7.88 -1.78
C MET A 47 0.72 -7.59 -1.47
N ASN A 48 1.61 -8.53 -1.80
CA ASN A 48 3.04 -8.38 -1.62
C ASN A 48 3.64 -7.29 -2.52
N ASP A 49 3.25 -7.24 -3.80
CA ASP A 49 3.65 -6.17 -4.73
C ASP A 49 3.25 -4.78 -4.25
N ASN A 50 2.03 -4.63 -3.71
CA ASN A 50 1.58 -3.36 -3.13
C ASN A 50 2.40 -2.97 -1.88
N ASN A 51 2.73 -3.94 -1.02
CA ASN A 51 3.58 -3.70 0.14
C ASN A 51 5.00 -3.28 -0.29
N TRP A 52 5.57 -3.92 -1.32
CA TRP A 52 6.87 -3.56 -1.85
C TRP A 52 6.89 -2.13 -2.43
N LYS A 53 5.89 -1.77 -3.24
CA LYS A 53 5.71 -0.41 -3.76
C LYS A 53 5.57 0.62 -2.64
N LYS A 54 4.87 0.28 -1.55
CA LYS A 54 4.77 1.12 -0.36
C LYS A 54 6.14 1.33 0.28
N MET A 55 6.94 0.28 0.45
CA MET A 55 8.29 0.42 1.01
C MET A 55 9.20 1.30 0.14
N LEU A 56 9.11 1.18 -1.18
CA LEU A 56 9.85 2.04 -2.12
C LEU A 56 9.44 3.51 -1.99
N ASN A 57 8.14 3.78 -1.86
CA ASN A 57 7.62 5.14 -1.71
C ASN A 57 7.95 5.75 -0.34
N ILE A 58 8.18 4.94 0.69
CA ILE A 58 8.67 5.41 2.00
C ILE A 58 10.15 5.82 1.88
N GLY A 59 10.97 5.04 1.16
CA GLY A 59 12.40 5.33 0.96
C GLY A 59 12.72 6.52 0.04
N GLY A 60 11.76 7.00 -0.76
CA GLY A 60 11.91 8.18 -1.62
C GLY A 60 11.70 9.52 -0.91
N SER A 61 11.29 9.52 0.36
CA SER A 61 10.97 10.72 1.13
C SER A 61 12.14 11.26 1.98
N SER A 62 13.38 10.96 1.59
CA SER A 62 14.57 11.57 2.18
C SER A 62 15.60 11.99 1.13
N ALA A 63 15.39 13.15 0.51
CA ALA A 63 16.40 14.19 0.45
C ALA A 63 15.79 15.53 -0.03
N PRO A 64 16.13 16.65 0.62
CA PRO A 64 15.53 17.96 0.41
C PRO A 64 16.04 18.61 -0.87
N THR A 65 15.21 19.49 -1.43
CA THR A 65 15.64 20.55 -2.34
C THR A 65 16.75 21.38 -1.68
N PHE A 66 17.95 21.35 -2.24
CA PHE A 66 18.86 22.48 -2.12
C PHE A 66 19.68 22.61 -3.42
N GLU A 67 19.41 23.73 -4.09
CA GLU A 67 19.96 24.28 -5.34
C GLU A 67 19.72 23.51 -6.66
#